data_AF-A0A3A4VI23-F1
#
_entry.id   AF-A0A3A4VI23-F1
#
_cell.length_a   1.000
_cell.length_b   1.000
_cell.length_c   1.000
_cell.angle_alpha   90.00
_cell.angle_beta   90.00
_cell.angle_gamma   90.00
#
_symmetry.space_group_name_H-M   'P 1'
#
loop_
_entity.id
_entity.type
_entity.pdbx_description
1 polymer ?
#
loop_
_entity_poly.entity_id
_entity_poly.type
_entity_poly.pdbx_seq_one_letter_code
_entity_poly.pdbx_strand_id
1 'polypeptide(L)'
;MTRKLEPWDKLSREKQNFYLEVLWNDGYTESAIAKFLQTTKGIIVRRRATLKLANTPERKKRGVKDSIEPGRFWDLVELDDIRKREARGEKLVFDEFK
;
A
#
# COMPACT_ATOMS: atom_id res chain seq x y z
N MET A 1 11.20 6.25 -14.68
CA MET A 1 11.09 4.79 -14.90
C MET A 1 9.70 4.34 -14.46
N THR A 2 8.87 3.79 -15.34
CA THR A 2 7.55 3.28 -14.96
C THR A 2 7.73 1.95 -14.22
N ARG A 3 7.73 1.96 -12.88
CA ARG A 3 7.78 0.72 -12.09
C ARG A 3 6.56 -0.13 -12.41
N LYS A 4 6.78 -1.28 -13.04
CA LYS A 4 5.70 -2.19 -13.42
C LYS A 4 5.17 -2.87 -12.17
N LEU A 5 3.86 -2.73 -11.92
CA LEU A 5 3.19 -3.43 -10.83
C LEU A 5 3.08 -4.92 -11.17
N GLU A 6 3.57 -5.76 -10.26
CA GLU A 6 3.40 -7.21 -10.38
C GLU A 6 1.99 -7.61 -9.94
N PRO A 7 1.33 -8.56 -10.65
CA PRO A 7 0.07 -9.16 -10.22
C PRO A 7 0.17 -9.78 -8.81
N TRP A 8 -0.94 -9.78 -8.07
CA TRP A 8 -1.00 -10.24 -6.68
C TRP A 8 -0.35 -11.61 -6.45
N ASP A 9 -0.61 -12.58 -7.31
CA ASP A 9 -0.11 -13.96 -7.26
C ASP A 9 1.41 -14.06 -7.44
N LYS A 10 2.04 -13.07 -8.07
CA LYS A 10 3.50 -13.00 -8.25
C LYS A 10 4.23 -12.29 -7.11
N LEU A 11 3.49 -11.56 -6.27
CA LEU A 11 4.06 -10.89 -5.11
C LEU A 11 4.40 -11.89 -4.00
N SER A 12 5.54 -11.70 -3.34
CA SER A 12 5.85 -12.42 -2.10
C SER A 12 4.79 -12.14 -1.03
N ARG A 13 4.65 -13.06 -0.06
CA ARG A 13 3.68 -12.91 1.04
C ARG A 13 3.86 -11.58 1.78
N GLU A 14 5.12 -11.17 1.98
CA GLU A 14 5.51 -9.91 2.60
C GLU A 14 5.09 -8.70 1.77
N LYS A 15 5.38 -8.70 0.46
CA LYS A 15 4.94 -7.62 -0.44
C LYS A 15 3.42 -7.50 -0.51
N GLN A 16 2.70 -8.63 -0.55
CA GLN A 16 1.23 -8.64 -0.51
C GLN A 16 0.71 -7.99 0.78
N ASN A 17 1.30 -8.29 1.93
CA ASN A 17 0.91 -7.70 3.21
C ASN A 17 1.17 -6.19 3.22
N PHE A 18 2.39 -5.81 2.84
CA PHE A 18 2.82 -4.43 2.81
C PHE A 18 1.97 -3.57 1.88
N TYR A 19 1.73 -4.00 0.64
CA TYR A 19 0.91 -3.25 -0.31
C TYR A 19 -0.53 -3.10 0.18
N LEU A 20 -1.08 -4.15 0.80
CA LEU A 20 -2.41 -4.10 1.38
C LEU A 20 -2.48 -3.10 2.54
N GLU A 21 -1.50 -3.11 3.44
CA GLU A 21 -1.42 -2.17 4.57
C GLU A 21 -1.34 -0.71 4.09
N VAL A 22 -0.44 -0.42 3.15
CA VAL A 22 -0.26 0.92 2.59
C VAL A 22 -1.55 1.45 1.96
N LEU A 23 -2.17 0.64 1.08
CA LEU A 23 -3.40 1.03 0.39
C LEU A 23 -4.60 1.12 1.36
N TRP A 24 -4.67 0.22 2.33
CA TRP A 24 -5.74 0.25 3.33
C TRP A 24 -5.66 1.52 4.19
N ASN A 25 -4.46 1.89 4.61
CA ASN A 25 -4.19 3.07 5.43
C ASN A 25 -4.41 4.38 4.65
N ASP A 26 -4.15 4.43 3.33
CA ASP A 26 -4.47 5.62 2.49
C ASP A 26 -5.96 5.77 2.15
N GLY A 27 -6.82 4.82 2.57
CA GLY A 27 -8.26 4.98 2.49
C GLY A 27 -8.96 4.25 1.34
N TYR A 28 -8.29 3.34 0.63
CA TYR A 28 -8.91 2.59 -0.47
C TYR A 28 -9.86 1.48 -0.01
N THR A 29 -10.83 1.13 -0.86
CA THR A 29 -11.73 -0.01 -0.63
C THR A 29 -11.07 -1.33 -1.03
N GLU A 30 -11.55 -2.45 -0.48
CA GLU A 30 -11.07 -3.77 -0.91
C GLU A 30 -11.33 -4.02 -2.41
N SER A 31 -12.41 -3.46 -2.97
CA SER A 31 -12.69 -3.55 -4.40
C SER A 31 -11.65 -2.80 -5.25
N ALA A 32 -11.30 -1.57 -4.85
CA ALA A 32 -10.30 -0.76 -5.54
C ALA A 32 -8.92 -1.44 -5.50
N ILE A 33 -8.53 -1.94 -4.32
CA ILE A 33 -7.28 -2.67 -4.11
C ILE A 33 -7.23 -3.94 -4.96
N ALA A 34 -8.33 -4.71 -4.98
CA ALA A 34 -8.41 -5.93 -5.79
C ALA A 34 -8.25 -5.63 -7.28
N LYS A 35 -8.92 -4.58 -7.78
CA LYS A 35 -8.79 -4.14 -9.17
C LYS A 35 -7.36 -3.72 -9.51
N PHE A 36 -6.73 -2.94 -8.64
CA PHE A 36 -5.36 -2.45 -8.84
C PHE A 36 -4.32 -3.57 -8.85
N LEU A 37 -4.40 -4.50 -7.89
CA LEU A 37 -3.49 -5.63 -7.75
C LEU A 37 -3.85 -6.83 -8.65
N GLN A 38 -4.83 -6.65 -9.55
CA GLN A 38 -5.31 -7.67 -10.50
C GLN A 38 -5.69 -8.99 -9.81
N THR A 39 -6.50 -8.88 -8.76
CA THR A 39 -6.98 -10.01 -7.94
C THR A 39 -8.46 -9.86 -7.59
N THR A 40 -8.98 -10.74 -6.73
CA THR A 40 -10.39 -10.71 -6.31
C THR A 40 -10.58 -10.02 -4.97
N LYS A 41 -11.72 -9.34 -4.79
CA LYS A 41 -12.11 -8.73 -3.52
C LYS A 41 -12.07 -9.72 -2.35
N GLY A 42 -12.51 -10.96 -2.57
CA GLY A 42 -12.52 -12.01 -1.54
C GLY A 42 -11.12 -12.42 -1.07
N ILE A 43 -10.09 -12.30 -1.92
CA ILE A 43 -8.70 -12.50 -1.51
C ILE A 43 -8.25 -11.36 -0.60
N ILE A 44 -8.51 -10.12 -1.01
CA ILE A 44 -8.16 -8.92 -0.22
C ILE A 44 -8.85 -8.93 1.16
N VAL A 45 -10.15 -9.24 1.22
CA VAL A 45 -10.91 -9.33 2.47
C VAL A 45 -10.32 -10.38 3.42
N ARG A 46 -10.06 -11.60 2.91
CA ARG A 46 -9.45 -12.68 3.73
C ARG A 46 -8.07 -12.28 4.24
N ARG A 47 -7.28 -11.61 3.39
CA ARG A 47 -5.94 -11.16 3.75
C ARG A 47 -5.95 -10.08 4.82
N ARG A 48 -6.83 -9.09 4.66
CA ARG A 48 -7.04 -8.01 5.63
C ARG A 48 -7.41 -8.56 7.00
N ALA A 49 -8.32 -9.54 7.03
CA ALA A 49 -8.70 -10.23 8.26
C ALA A 49 -7.52 -10.95 8.91
N THR A 50 -6.66 -11.61 8.12
CA THR A 50 -5.44 -12.28 8.63
C THR A 50 -4.46 -11.28 9.25
N LEU A 51 -4.34 -10.09 8.67
CA LEU A 51 -3.49 -9.00 9.17
C LEU A 51 -4.12 -8.22 10.33
N LYS A 52 -5.35 -8.57 10.76
CA LYS A 52 -6.10 -7.88 11.80
C LYS A 52 -6.20 -6.36 11.58
N LEU A 53 -6.21 -5.93 10.31
CA LEU A 53 -6.37 -4.52 9.98
C LEU A 53 -7.79 -4.10 10.35
N ALA A 54 -7.89 -3.29 11.40
CA ALA A 54 -9.16 -2.78 11.90
C ALA A 54 -9.95 -2.12 10.77
N ASN A 55 -11.27 -2.24 10.82
CA ASN A 55 -12.14 -1.34 10.06
C ASN A 55 -11.78 0.05 10.56
N THR A 56 -11.16 0.87 9.71
CA THR A 56 -10.58 2.15 10.13
C THR A 56 -11.65 2.95 10.89
N PRO A 57 -11.48 3.24 12.19
CA PRO A 57 -12.56 3.77 13.01
C PRO A 57 -12.99 5.20 12.64
N GLU A 58 -12.31 5.87 11.70
CA GLU A 58 -12.57 7.26 11.33
C GLU A 58 -13.07 7.48 9.89
N ARG A 59 -13.38 6.41 9.13
CA ARG A 59 -13.88 6.53 7.74
C ARG A 59 -15.31 7.09 7.60
N LYS A 60 -15.84 7.78 8.61
CA LYS A 60 -16.98 8.68 8.40
C LYS A 60 -16.42 10.02 7.92
N LYS A 61 -16.45 10.25 6.59
CA LYS A 61 -16.59 11.55 5.88
C LYS A 61 -15.50 12.00 4.89
N ARG A 62 -14.34 11.36 4.75
CA ARG A 62 -13.45 11.66 3.60
C ARG A 62 -13.72 10.67 2.47
N GLY A 63 -14.08 11.20 1.30
CA GLY A 63 -14.54 10.46 0.14
C GLY A 63 -13.76 9.16 -0.07
N VAL A 64 -14.50 8.05 -0.03
CA VAL A 64 -13.96 6.71 -0.28
C VAL A 64 -13.35 6.72 -1.68
N LYS A 65 -12.06 6.38 -1.79
CA LYS A 65 -11.40 6.32 -3.09
C LYS A 65 -11.62 4.95 -3.71
N ASP A 66 -12.25 4.95 -4.90
CA ASP A 66 -12.60 3.73 -5.63
C ASP A 66 -11.59 3.36 -6.74
N SER A 67 -10.61 4.22 -6.99
CA SER A 67 -9.53 3.99 -7.96
C SER A 67 -8.17 4.35 -7.36
N ILE A 68 -7.17 3.51 -7.62
CA ILE A 68 -5.78 3.73 -7.20
C ILE A 68 -4.98 4.19 -8.41
N GLU A 69 -4.32 5.34 -8.29
CA GLU A 69 -3.36 5.83 -9.28
C GLU A 69 -1.99 5.19 -9.03
N PRO A 70 -1.35 4.58 -10.05
CA PRO A 70 -0.06 3.91 -9.89
C PRO A 70 1.05 4.81 -9.33
N GLY A 71 1.10 6.08 -9.74
CA GLY A 71 2.09 7.05 -9.23
C GLY A 71 1.96 7.24 -7.72
N ARG A 72 0.75 7.59 -7.26
CA ARG A 72 0.43 7.74 -5.84
C ARG A 72 0.74 6.48 -5.02
N PHE A 73 0.47 5.30 -5.57
CA PHE A 73 0.82 4.05 -4.90
C PHE A 73 2.33 3.92 -4.65
N TRP A 74 3.16 4.22 -5.66
CA TRP A 74 4.60 4.15 -5.51
C TRP A 74 5.14 5.24 -4.57
N ASP A 75 4.56 6.44 -4.59
CA ASP A 75 4.91 7.50 -3.63
C ASP A 75 4.64 7.04 -2.20
N LEU A 76 3.49 6.39 -1.94
CA LEU A 76 3.15 5.87 -0.61
C LEU A 76 4.10 4.76 -0.17
N VAL A 77 4.51 3.88 -1.10
CA VAL A 77 5.49 2.83 -0.84
C VAL A 77 6.84 3.41 -0.48
N GLU A 78 7.31 4.43 -1.21
CA GLU A 78 8.57 5.12 -0.93
C GLU A 78 8.52 5.86 0.40
N LEU A 79 7.43 6.57 0.70
CA LEU A 79 7.24 7.26 1.98
C LEU A 79 7.28 6.30 3.18
N ASP A 80 6.72 5.09 3.05
CA ASP A 80 6.81 4.09 4.12
C ASP A 80 8.23 3.53 4.30
N ASP A 81 8.95 3.29 3.19
CA ASP A 81 10.35 2.85 3.26
C ASP A 81 11.25 3.91 3.91
N ILE A 82 11.05 5.18 3.55
CA ILE A 82 11.70 6.35 4.17
C ILE A 82 11.44 6.35 5.69
N ARG A 83 10.18 6.25 6.12
CA ARG A 83 9.81 6.22 7.54
C ARG A 83 10.45 5.06 8.30
N LYS A 84 10.52 3.88 7.69
CA LYS A 84 11.16 2.70 8.28
C LYS A 84 12.67 2.88 8.44
N ARG A 85 13.35 3.51 7.47
CA ARG A 85 14.77 3.85 7.57
C ARG A 85 15.03 4.87 8.68
N GLU A 86 14.21 5.92 8.75
CA GLU A 86 14.28 6.91 9.83
C GLU A 86 14.08 6.27 11.20
N ALA A 87 13.11 5.38 11.35
CA ALA A 87 12.85 4.64 12.60
C ALA A 87 14.01 3.72 13.01
N ARG A 88 14.84 3.25 12.06
CA ARG A 88 16.07 2.49 12.31
C ARG A 88 17.28 3.37 12.61
N GLY A 89 17.13 4.69 12.61
CA GLY A 89 18.25 5.62 12.80
C GLY A 89 19.17 5.74 11.59
N GLU A 90 18.77 5.20 10.43
CA GLU A 90 19.47 5.40 9.17
C GLU A 90 19.18 6.84 8.72
N LYS A 91 20.13 7.76 8.96
CA LYS A 91 20.06 9.10 8.36
C LYS A 91 19.92 8.93 6.86
N LEU A 92 18.86 9.47 6.29
CA LEU A 92 18.75 9.70 4.86
C LEU A 92 19.86 10.70 4.52
N VAL A 93 21.01 10.18 4.10
CA VAL A 93 22.02 10.96 3.41
C VAL A 93 21.37 11.28 2.07
N PHE A 94 20.70 12.44 2.01
CA PHE A 94 20.55 13.12 0.75
C PHE A 94 21.96 13.49 0.34
N ASP A 95 22.60 12.63 -0.45
CA ASP A 95 23.66 13.08 -1.34
C ASP A 95 22.97 14.04 -2.33
N GLU A 96 22.79 15.28 -1.90
CA GLU A 96 23.09 16.39 -2.78
C GLU A 96 24.54 16.20 -3.25
N PHE A 97 24.85 16.74 -4.43
CA PHE A 97 26.11 16.62 -5.18
C PHE A 97 26.12 15.42 -6.15
N LYS A 98 26.09 15.64 -7.47
CA LYS A 98 26.79 16.68 -8.23
C LYS A 98 26.16 16.93 -9.60
#